data_AF-U5X2W6-F1
#
_entry.id   AF-U5X2W6-F1
#
_cell.length_a   1.000
_cell.length_b   1.000
_cell.length_c   1.000
_cell.angle_alpha   90.00
_cell.angle_beta   90.00
_cell.angle_gamma   90.00
#
_symmetry.space_group_name_H-M   'P 1'
#
loop_
_entity.id
_entity.type
_entity.pdbx_description
1 polymer ?
#
loop_
_entity_poly.entity_id
_entity_poly.type
_entity_poly.pdbx_seq_one_letter_code
_entity_poly.pdbx_strand_id
1 'polypeptide(L)'
;MPPPQRHNLPVSRATSTPARAHDSPAGGSNHARQPQTAWQPRTAAEQWWHYSRGCAAALRAGRAPTPVQVYGPVLEPGEQALLSAEIDYSRFCGGDGRYSPLPLMVAGRPAVMFGALAVQGVVNHRRKVAAAQRAAAQWRFHQTCPVIVTTDRLICTTAAHGMVSFWFGACTEFYPDLQQWTLTLGFDSTYPVRFSGAAAPALSLWSAYGVLGDGWVGDPRLALLVS
;
A
#
# COMPACT_ATOMS: atom_id res chain seq x y z
N MET A 1 -19.55 43.45 9.12
CA MET A 1 -20.24 42.14 9.15
C MET A 1 -19.26 41.09 9.65
N PRO A 2 -19.55 40.39 10.76
CA PRO A 2 -18.74 39.25 11.21
C PRO A 2 -19.15 37.95 10.46
N PRO A 3 -18.25 36.96 10.32
CA PRO A 3 -18.60 35.67 9.71
C PRO A 3 -19.44 34.80 10.66
N PRO A 4 -20.30 33.91 10.13
CA PRO A 4 -21.16 33.06 10.94
C PRO A 4 -20.38 31.98 11.71
N GLN A 5 -20.71 31.82 12.99
CA GLN A 5 -20.16 30.82 13.91
C GLN A 5 -20.52 29.39 13.45
N ARG A 6 -19.49 28.53 13.28
CA ARG A 6 -19.70 27.09 13.16
C ARG A 6 -20.08 26.53 14.53
N HIS A 7 -21.29 25.96 14.62
CA HIS A 7 -21.72 25.19 15.78
C HIS A 7 -20.96 23.86 15.78
N ASN A 8 -19.90 23.75 16.58
CA ASN A 8 -19.31 22.47 16.91
C ASN A 8 -20.19 21.80 17.98
N LEU A 9 -20.69 20.59 17.68
CA LEU A 9 -21.46 19.77 18.62
C LEU A 9 -20.65 19.47 19.90
N PRO A 10 -21.30 19.36 21.08
CA PRO A 10 -20.61 19.13 22.34
C PRO A 10 -20.08 17.69 22.45
N VAL A 11 -18.76 17.54 22.63
CA VAL A 11 -18.11 16.28 23.02
C VAL A 11 -18.33 16.07 24.52
N SER A 12 -19.32 15.26 24.89
CA SER A 12 -19.45 14.76 26.27
C SER A 12 -18.52 13.55 26.45
N ARG A 13 -17.37 13.75 27.11
CA ARG A 13 -16.56 12.64 27.64
C ARG A 13 -17.32 11.98 28.79
N ALA A 14 -17.73 10.73 28.62
CA ALA A 14 -18.13 9.90 29.75
C ALA A 14 -16.88 9.59 30.60
N THR A 15 -16.96 9.83 31.91
CA THR A 15 -15.96 9.41 32.90
C THR A 15 -16.05 7.90 33.07
N SER A 16 -15.03 7.18 32.59
CA SER A 16 -14.91 5.74 32.75
C SER A 16 -14.44 5.38 34.16
N THR A 17 -15.35 4.83 34.97
CA THR A 17 -15.09 4.19 36.26
C THR A 17 -14.47 2.80 36.04
N PRO A 18 -13.35 2.43 36.67
CA PRO A 18 -12.79 1.10 36.52
C PRO A 18 -13.66 0.06 37.27
N ALA A 19 -14.16 -0.93 36.53
CA ALA A 19 -14.86 -2.08 37.10
C ALA A 19 -13.87 -3.01 37.81
N ARG A 20 -14.15 -3.29 39.08
CA ARG A 20 -13.38 -4.18 39.95
C ARG A 20 -13.69 -5.63 39.56
N ALA A 21 -12.67 -6.40 39.17
CA ALA A 21 -12.81 -7.82 38.92
C ALA A 21 -13.08 -8.57 40.24
N HIS A 22 -14.07 -9.46 40.21
CA HIS A 22 -14.42 -10.37 41.29
C HIS A 22 -13.74 -11.71 41.00
N ASP A 23 -12.80 -12.12 41.86
CA ASP A 23 -12.21 -13.45 41.81
C ASP A 23 -13.19 -14.47 42.40
N SER A 24 -13.44 -15.55 41.67
CA SER A 24 -14.03 -16.78 42.21
C SER A 24 -13.28 -17.98 41.61
N PRO A 25 -12.84 -18.96 42.43
CA PRO A 25 -12.05 -20.08 41.96
C PRO A 25 -12.96 -21.19 41.43
N ALA A 26 -12.71 -21.65 40.20
CA ALA A 26 -13.41 -22.79 39.62
C ALA A 26 -12.49 -24.02 39.55
N GLY A 27 -12.87 -25.01 40.36
CA GLY A 27 -12.86 -26.46 40.13
C GLY A 27 -12.04 -27.01 38.97
N GLY A 28 -11.12 -27.92 39.33
CA GLY A 28 -10.37 -28.73 38.39
C GLY A 28 -11.26 -29.62 37.52
N SER A 29 -10.87 -29.72 36.25
CA SER A 29 -11.16 -30.86 35.40
C SER A 29 -9.89 -31.19 34.61
N ASN A 30 -9.26 -32.31 34.98
CA ASN A 30 -8.14 -32.90 34.26
C ASN A 30 -8.67 -33.52 32.95
N HIS A 31 -8.77 -32.71 31.90
CA HIS A 31 -8.72 -33.22 30.55
C HIS A 31 -7.27 -33.22 30.09
N ALA A 32 -6.75 -34.43 29.86
CA ALA A 32 -5.43 -34.67 29.29
C ALA A 32 -5.31 -33.91 27.95
N ARG A 33 -4.70 -32.73 28.01
CA ARG A 33 -4.34 -31.90 26.86
C ARG A 33 -3.23 -32.63 26.12
N GLN A 34 -3.61 -33.39 25.09
CA GLN A 34 -2.65 -33.85 24.10
C GLN A 34 -1.84 -32.63 23.62
N PRO A 35 -0.50 -32.70 23.59
CA PRO A 35 0.31 -31.61 23.11
C PRO A 35 0.06 -31.47 21.62
N GLN A 36 -0.92 -30.63 21.25
CA GLN A 36 -0.97 -30.01 19.94
C GLN A 36 0.38 -29.34 19.77
N THR A 37 1.23 -29.92 18.92
CA THR A 37 2.51 -29.34 18.56
C THR A 37 2.17 -28.02 17.86
N ALA A 38 2.18 -26.93 18.62
CA ALA A 38 1.89 -25.61 18.09
C ALA A 38 2.98 -25.33 17.05
N TRP A 39 2.60 -25.33 15.77
CA TRP A 39 3.50 -24.94 14.71
C TRP A 39 3.97 -23.50 14.99
N GLN A 40 5.29 -23.32 15.06
CA GLN A 40 5.91 -22.01 15.28
C GLN A 40 6.54 -21.52 13.98
N PRO A 41 6.12 -20.36 13.43
CA PRO A 41 6.76 -19.77 12.26
C PRO A 41 8.20 -19.39 12.62
N ARG A 42 9.14 -19.71 11.73
CA ARG A 42 10.57 -19.41 11.91
C ARG A 42 10.96 -18.08 11.28
N THR A 43 10.17 -17.61 10.31
CA THR A 43 10.40 -16.35 9.60
C THR A 43 9.11 -15.55 9.44
N ALA A 44 9.24 -14.23 9.24
CA ALA A 44 8.11 -13.36 8.92
C ALA A 44 7.40 -13.79 7.63
N ALA A 45 8.15 -14.28 6.63
CA ALA A 45 7.60 -14.82 5.40
C ALA A 45 6.68 -16.03 5.68
N GLU A 46 7.15 -17.02 6.43
CA GLU A 46 6.32 -18.17 6.83
C GLU A 46 5.06 -17.73 7.57
N GLN A 47 5.19 -16.80 8.53
CA GLN A 47 4.03 -16.29 9.28
C GLN A 47 2.98 -15.68 8.34
N TRP A 48 3.39 -14.79 7.44
CA TRP A 48 2.48 -14.15 6.49
C TRP A 48 1.90 -15.12 5.47
N TRP A 49 2.67 -16.11 5.03
CA TRP A 49 2.17 -17.16 4.15
C TRP A 49 1.05 -17.96 4.80
N HIS A 50 1.28 -18.42 6.04
CA HIS A 50 0.28 -19.19 6.79
C HIS A 50 -0.95 -18.35 7.16
N TYR A 51 -0.76 -17.08 7.54
CA TYR A 51 -1.86 -16.13 7.72
C TYR A 51 -2.69 -16.03 6.44
N SER A 52 -2.05 -15.81 5.28
CA SER A 52 -2.72 -15.62 4.00
C SER A 52 -3.51 -16.87 3.59
N ARG A 53 -2.93 -18.07 3.73
CA ARG A 53 -3.65 -19.33 3.46
C ARG A 53 -4.81 -19.54 4.42
N GLY A 54 -4.63 -19.23 5.70
CA GLY A 54 -5.70 -19.33 6.71
C GLY A 54 -6.88 -18.40 6.38
N CYS A 55 -6.60 -17.15 6.03
CA CYS A 55 -7.59 -16.18 5.59
C CYS A 55 -8.27 -16.62 4.29
N ALA A 56 -7.53 -17.08 3.29
CA ALA A 56 -8.09 -17.57 2.03
C ALA A 56 -9.05 -18.74 2.27
N ALA A 57 -8.66 -19.72 3.10
CA ALA A 57 -9.52 -20.83 3.47
C ALA A 57 -10.78 -20.38 4.23
N ALA A 58 -10.67 -19.37 5.11
CA ALA A 58 -11.81 -18.81 5.82
C ALA A 58 -12.79 -18.09 4.89
N LEU A 59 -12.29 -17.24 3.99
CA LEU A 59 -13.10 -16.53 3.00
C LEU A 59 -13.81 -17.51 2.06
N ARG A 60 -13.13 -18.57 1.61
CA ARG A 60 -13.74 -19.63 0.80
C ARG A 60 -14.84 -20.40 1.52
N ALA A 61 -14.73 -20.54 2.84
CA ALA A 61 -15.76 -21.14 3.67
C ALA A 61 -16.93 -20.17 3.95
N GLY A 62 -16.96 -18.98 3.35
CA GLY A 62 -17.99 -17.97 3.56
C GLY A 62 -17.89 -17.25 4.90
N ARG A 63 -16.76 -17.35 5.61
CA ARG A 63 -16.55 -16.61 6.86
C ARG A 63 -16.23 -15.16 6.52
N ALA A 64 -16.97 -14.24 7.15
CA ALA A 64 -16.72 -12.83 7.01
C ALA A 64 -15.30 -12.47 7.51
N PRO A 65 -14.64 -11.47 6.89
CA PRO A 65 -13.38 -10.92 7.39
C PRO A 65 -13.52 -10.48 8.85
N THR A 66 -12.53 -10.79 9.68
CA THR A 66 -12.51 -10.32 11.08
C THR A 66 -11.82 -8.95 11.13
N PRO A 67 -12.52 -7.89 11.57
CA PRO A 67 -11.91 -6.57 11.65
C PRO A 67 -10.84 -6.50 12.73
N VAL A 68 -9.81 -5.70 12.48
CA VAL A 68 -8.76 -5.37 13.45
C VAL A 68 -8.83 -3.90 13.82
N GLN A 69 -8.41 -3.59 15.05
CA GLN A 69 -8.26 -2.21 15.46
C GLN A 69 -6.91 -1.68 14.98
N VAL A 70 -6.93 -0.55 14.28
CA VAL A 70 -5.73 0.13 13.78
C VAL A 70 -5.71 1.56 14.28
N TYR A 71 -4.50 2.07 14.54
CA TYR A 71 -4.29 3.47 14.85
C TYR A 71 -3.96 4.25 13.58
N GLY A 72 -4.48 5.47 13.43
CA GLY A 72 -4.08 6.39 12.37
C GLY A 72 -5.26 6.95 11.55
N PRO A 73 -5.64 6.31 10.43
CA PRO A 73 -6.63 6.87 9.50
C PRO A 73 -8.06 6.85 10.06
N VAL A 74 -8.83 7.89 9.73
CA VAL A 74 -10.28 7.86 9.85
C VAL A 74 -10.82 7.08 8.65
N LEU A 75 -11.54 5.99 8.92
CA LEU A 75 -12.16 5.15 7.90
C LEU A 75 -13.51 5.73 7.46
N GLU A 76 -13.91 5.45 6.23
CA GLU A 76 -15.24 5.81 5.74
C GLU A 76 -16.34 5.07 6.52
N PRO A 77 -17.58 5.59 6.54
CA PRO A 77 -18.70 4.90 7.20
C PRO A 77 -18.89 3.47 6.64
N GLY A 78 -18.71 2.47 7.51
CA GLY A 78 -18.82 1.06 7.14
C GLY A 78 -17.53 0.40 6.67
N GLU A 79 -16.48 1.17 6.38
CA GLU A 79 -15.15 0.65 6.05
C GLU A 79 -14.49 0.05 7.30
N GLN A 80 -13.94 -1.16 7.16
CA GLN A 80 -13.32 -1.89 8.27
C GLN A 80 -11.86 -2.21 7.96
N ALA A 81 -10.97 -1.99 8.93
CA ALA A 81 -9.58 -2.42 8.80
C ALA A 81 -9.46 -3.94 9.00
N LEU A 82 -8.70 -4.59 8.12
CA LEU A 82 -8.56 -6.05 8.06
C LEU A 82 -7.15 -6.51 8.47
N LEU A 83 -6.13 -5.72 8.14
CA LEU A 83 -4.77 -5.94 8.63
C LEU A 83 -3.95 -4.65 8.66
N SER A 84 -2.85 -4.68 9.41
CA SER A 84 -1.78 -3.69 9.38
C SER A 84 -0.45 -4.41 9.26
N ALA A 85 0.43 -3.95 8.38
CA ALA A 85 1.74 -4.56 8.13
C ALA A 85 2.78 -3.50 7.72
N GLU A 86 4.06 -3.86 7.80
CA GLU A 86 5.13 -3.14 7.12
C GLU A 86 5.41 -3.78 5.77
N ILE A 87 5.64 -2.96 4.74
CA ILE A 87 5.91 -3.45 3.39
C ILE A 87 6.82 -2.49 2.61
N ASP A 88 7.57 -3.01 1.65
CA ASP A 88 8.31 -2.17 0.71
C ASP A 88 7.38 -1.65 -0.38
N TYR A 89 7.50 -0.37 -0.67
CA TYR A 89 6.69 0.39 -1.60
C TYR A 89 7.57 0.98 -2.70
N SER A 90 7.06 0.97 -3.93
CA SER A 90 7.66 1.67 -5.07
C SER A 90 6.59 2.06 -6.09
N ARG A 91 6.87 3.05 -6.94
CA ARG A 91 5.97 3.49 -8.02
C ARG A 91 6.62 3.37 -9.38
N PHE A 92 5.85 2.96 -10.38
CA PHE A 92 6.32 2.88 -11.75
C PHE A 92 6.20 4.23 -12.43
N CYS A 93 7.32 4.95 -12.52
CA CYS A 93 7.35 6.27 -13.16
C CYS A 93 7.84 6.13 -14.60
N GLY A 94 6.93 6.31 -15.57
CA GLY A 94 7.28 6.61 -16.96
C GLY A 94 7.38 8.12 -17.13
N GLY A 95 8.50 8.62 -17.66
CA GLY A 95 8.60 10.02 -18.02
C GLY A 95 7.81 10.31 -19.28
N ASP A 96 6.89 11.27 -19.22
CA ASP A 96 6.46 12.02 -20.37
C ASP A 96 7.69 12.79 -20.89
N GLY A 97 8.27 12.35 -22.01
CA GLY A 97 9.47 12.94 -22.60
C GLY A 97 9.33 14.40 -23.09
N ARG A 98 8.46 15.21 -22.48
CA ARG A 98 8.20 16.61 -22.82
C ARG A 98 9.31 17.49 -22.28
N TYR A 99 10.27 17.72 -23.16
CA TYR A 99 11.23 18.80 -23.06
C TYR A 99 10.53 20.13 -23.40
N SER A 100 10.44 21.05 -22.43
CA SER A 100 10.26 22.47 -22.74
C SER A 100 11.64 23.11 -22.92
N PRO A 101 12.08 23.45 -24.14
CA PRO A 101 13.22 24.33 -24.30
C PRO A 101 12.87 25.68 -23.65
N LEU A 102 13.72 26.15 -22.74
CA LEU A 102 13.71 27.55 -22.32
C LEU A 102 13.95 28.41 -23.58
N PRO A 103 13.08 29.37 -23.92
CA PRO A 103 13.37 30.31 -24.97
C PRO A 103 14.52 31.20 -24.51
N LEU A 104 15.67 31.09 -25.19
CA LEU A 104 16.82 31.95 -24.93
C LEU A 104 16.57 33.30 -25.62
N MET A 105 16.12 34.30 -24.87
CA MET A 105 16.15 35.70 -25.31
C MET A 105 17.61 36.18 -25.23
N VAL A 106 18.31 36.28 -26.36
CA VAL A 106 19.63 36.89 -26.45
C VAL A 106 19.51 38.26 -27.11
N ALA A 107 19.70 39.32 -26.32
CA ALA A 107 20.00 40.65 -26.84
C ALA A 107 21.53 40.84 -26.82
N GLY A 108 22.20 40.82 -27.98
CA GLY A 108 23.65 41.02 -28.05
C GLY A 108 24.30 40.79 -29.42
N ARG A 109 25.41 41.50 -29.69
CA ARG A 109 26.05 41.76 -31.00
C ARG A 109 26.69 40.52 -31.69
N PRO A 110 26.75 40.45 -33.03
CA PRO A 110 26.96 39.21 -33.81
C PRO A 110 28.36 38.57 -33.80
N ALA A 111 29.42 39.31 -33.43
CA ALA A 111 30.80 38.88 -33.75
C ALA A 111 31.47 37.91 -32.75
N VAL A 112 30.83 37.60 -31.61
CA VAL A 112 31.41 36.73 -30.55
C VAL A 112 30.87 35.28 -30.60
N MET A 113 30.05 34.95 -31.61
CA MET A 113 29.15 33.79 -31.57
C MET A 113 29.79 32.41 -31.90
N PHE A 114 31.01 32.35 -32.46
CA PHE A 114 31.56 31.09 -33.01
C PHE A 114 32.44 30.26 -32.05
N GLY A 115 32.97 30.85 -30.97
CA GLY A 115 33.83 30.13 -30.00
C GLY A 115 33.06 29.34 -28.92
N ALA A 116 31.80 29.68 -28.64
CA ALA A 116 31.04 29.14 -27.51
C ALA A 116 30.14 27.93 -27.87
N LEU A 117 29.90 27.65 -29.15
CA LEU A 117 28.96 26.61 -29.60
C LEU A 117 29.53 25.19 -29.50
N ALA A 118 30.85 25.01 -29.57
CA ALA A 118 31.49 23.68 -29.54
C ALA A 118 31.54 23.06 -28.13
N VAL A 119 31.69 23.87 -27.08
CA VAL A 119 31.76 23.39 -25.68
C VAL A 119 30.36 23.02 -25.13
N GLN A 120 29.30 23.68 -25.62
CA GLN A 120 27.94 23.47 -25.10
C GLN A 120 27.24 22.22 -25.66
N GLY A 121 27.62 21.71 -26.85
CA GLY A 121 27.00 20.52 -27.42
C GLY A 121 27.17 19.26 -26.57
N VAL A 122 28.37 19.07 -25.99
CA VAL A 122 28.69 17.88 -25.17
C VAL A 122 28.01 17.92 -23.79
N VAL A 123 27.93 19.10 -23.15
CA VAL A 123 27.25 19.27 -21.85
C VAL A 123 25.73 19.12 -22.00
N ASN A 124 25.16 19.66 -23.08
CA ASN A 124 23.73 19.55 -23.35
C ASN A 124 23.34 18.10 -23.72
N HIS A 125 24.21 17.36 -24.41
CA HIS A 125 24.00 15.94 -24.71
C HIS A 125 24.06 15.06 -23.45
N ARG A 126 25.06 15.24 -22.56
CA ARG A 126 25.14 14.49 -21.28
C ARG A 126 23.93 14.77 -20.38
N ARG A 127 23.45 16.02 -20.34
CA ARG A 127 22.23 16.39 -19.60
C ARG A 127 20.96 15.84 -20.26
N LYS A 128 20.90 15.79 -21.59
CA LYS A 128 19.78 15.20 -22.36
C LYS A 128 19.72 13.68 -22.20
N VAL A 129 20.86 12.99 -22.18
CA VAL A 129 20.95 11.55 -21.89
C VAL A 129 20.59 11.27 -20.44
N ALA A 130 21.08 12.08 -19.48
CA ALA A 130 20.71 11.95 -18.09
C ALA A 130 19.23 12.34 -17.81
N ALA A 131 18.63 13.18 -18.65
CA ALA A 131 17.20 13.50 -18.62
C ALA A 131 16.37 12.37 -19.25
N ALA A 132 16.83 11.77 -20.36
CA ALA A 132 16.21 10.61 -20.98
C ALA A 132 16.28 9.36 -20.09
N GLN A 133 17.41 9.13 -19.41
CA GLN A 133 17.56 8.08 -18.39
C GLN A 133 16.69 8.36 -17.15
N ARG A 134 16.47 9.63 -16.81
CA ARG A 134 15.47 10.05 -15.80
C ARG A 134 14.03 10.04 -16.31
N ALA A 135 13.81 9.89 -17.61
CA ALA A 135 12.48 9.70 -18.20
C ALA A 135 12.19 8.22 -18.51
N ALA A 136 13.20 7.35 -18.42
CA ALA A 136 13.03 5.91 -18.64
C ALA A 136 12.09 5.32 -17.58
N ALA A 137 11.12 4.54 -18.05
CA ALA A 137 10.14 3.84 -17.23
C ALA A 137 10.85 2.93 -16.23
N GLN A 138 10.73 3.25 -14.94
CA GLN A 138 11.42 2.53 -13.88
C GLN A 138 10.69 2.66 -12.54
N TRP A 139 10.92 1.68 -11.67
CA TRP A 139 10.46 1.73 -10.29
C TRP A 139 11.25 2.77 -9.50
N ARG A 140 10.54 3.70 -8.85
CA ARG A 140 11.09 4.78 -8.03
C ARG A 140 10.40 4.87 -6.68
N PHE A 141 10.88 5.80 -5.86
CA PHE A 141 10.35 6.07 -4.52
C PHE A 141 10.34 4.81 -3.64
N HIS A 142 11.45 4.06 -3.71
CA HIS A 142 11.64 2.85 -2.91
C HIS A 142 11.73 3.24 -1.44
N GLN A 143 10.81 2.71 -0.63
CA GLN A 143 10.79 2.91 0.81
C GLN A 143 9.99 1.80 1.49
N THR A 144 10.34 1.46 2.73
CA THR A 144 9.46 0.67 3.59
C THR A 144 8.43 1.59 4.23
N CYS A 145 7.17 1.16 4.30
CA CYS A 145 6.10 1.91 4.95
C CYS A 145 5.05 1.01 5.63
N PRO A 146 4.36 1.54 6.66
CA PRO A 146 3.16 0.91 7.17
C PRO A 146 2.06 0.96 6.12
N VAL A 147 1.39 -0.18 5.94
CA VAL A 147 0.20 -0.35 5.13
C VAL A 147 -0.92 -0.92 5.99
N ILE A 148 -2.09 -0.31 5.89
CA ILE A 148 -3.34 -0.81 6.42
C ILE A 148 -4.17 -1.27 5.24
N VAL A 149 -4.71 -2.48 5.34
CA VAL A 149 -5.70 -2.98 4.37
C VAL A 149 -7.07 -2.90 5.00
N THR A 150 -8.00 -2.31 4.27
CA THR A 150 -9.40 -2.22 4.66
C THR A 150 -10.26 -3.04 3.71
N THR A 151 -11.57 -3.04 3.94
CA THR A 151 -12.55 -3.61 3.01
C THR A 151 -12.55 -2.91 1.65
N ASP A 152 -12.09 -1.65 1.58
CA ASP A 152 -12.35 -0.76 0.44
C ASP A 152 -11.05 -0.30 -0.25
N ARG A 153 -9.92 -0.28 0.48
CA ARG A 153 -8.66 0.28 0.00
C ARG A 153 -7.43 -0.23 0.73
N LEU A 154 -6.27 0.04 0.16
CA LEU A 154 -4.99 0.05 0.87
C LEU A 154 -4.67 1.48 1.30
N ILE A 155 -4.24 1.67 2.54
CA ILE A 155 -3.79 2.96 3.07
C ILE A 155 -2.32 2.83 3.44
N CYS A 156 -1.46 3.60 2.80
CA CYS A 156 -0.03 3.61 3.06
C CYS A 156 0.40 4.97 3.59
N THR A 157 1.32 5.01 4.54
CA THR A 157 1.94 6.28 4.97
C THR A 157 3.34 6.40 4.38
N THR A 158 3.49 7.22 3.36
CA THR A 158 4.77 7.45 2.67
C THR A 158 5.49 8.68 3.20
N ALA A 159 6.82 8.74 3.07
CA ALA A 159 7.60 9.86 3.59
C ALA A 159 7.36 11.15 2.78
N ALA A 160 7.18 11.00 1.46
CA ALA A 160 7.03 12.12 0.54
C ALA A 160 5.60 12.68 0.46
N HIS A 161 4.58 11.83 0.59
CA HIS A 161 3.19 12.21 0.32
C HIS A 161 2.27 12.07 1.54
N GLY A 162 2.81 11.68 2.70
CA GLY A 162 2.01 11.35 3.86
C GLY A 162 1.11 10.14 3.57
N MET A 163 -0.12 10.19 4.07
CA MET A 163 -1.10 9.12 3.91
C MET A 163 -1.67 9.09 2.49
N VAL A 164 -1.58 7.94 1.84
CA VAL A 164 -2.04 7.69 0.47
C VAL A 164 -3.03 6.53 0.49
N SER A 165 -4.18 6.72 -0.16
CA SER A 165 -5.21 5.68 -0.30
C SER A 165 -5.27 5.15 -1.72
N PHE A 166 -5.26 3.82 -1.86
CA PHE A 166 -5.41 3.08 -3.10
C PHE A 166 -6.73 2.31 -3.07
N TRP A 167 -7.76 2.89 -3.68
CA TRP A 167 -9.12 2.35 -3.67
C TRP A 167 -9.28 1.17 -4.60
N PHE A 168 -9.82 0.06 -4.11
CA PHE A 168 -10.03 -1.14 -4.93
C PHE A 168 -10.99 -0.86 -6.10
N GLY A 169 -12.04 -0.06 -5.87
CA GLY A 169 -12.97 0.33 -6.92
C GLY A 169 -12.39 1.23 -8.03
N ALA A 170 -11.19 1.78 -7.84
CA ALA A 170 -10.48 2.57 -8.86
C ALA A 170 -9.31 1.79 -9.50
N CYS A 171 -9.10 0.53 -9.11
CA CYS A 171 -8.01 -0.31 -9.58
C CYS A 171 -8.30 -0.77 -11.02
N THR A 172 -7.42 -0.44 -11.96
CA THR A 172 -7.55 -0.84 -13.37
C THR A 172 -6.60 -1.95 -13.78
N GLU A 173 -5.51 -2.13 -13.02
CA GLU A 173 -4.59 -3.25 -13.19
C GLU A 173 -4.31 -3.91 -11.85
N PHE A 174 -4.38 -5.23 -11.81
CA PHE A 174 -4.12 -6.03 -10.61
C PHE A 174 -3.17 -7.15 -11.00
N TYR A 175 -1.97 -7.21 -10.41
CA TYR A 175 -0.93 -8.20 -10.71
C TYR A 175 -0.26 -8.70 -9.41
N PRO A 176 -0.84 -9.69 -8.73
CA PRO A 176 -0.16 -10.40 -7.65
C PRO A 176 0.85 -11.41 -8.22
N ASP A 177 2.04 -11.45 -7.64
CA ASP A 177 3.06 -12.48 -7.86
C ASP A 177 3.50 -13.03 -6.50
N LEU A 178 2.87 -14.14 -6.12
CA LEU A 178 3.09 -14.81 -4.84
C LEU A 178 4.46 -15.49 -4.75
N GLN A 179 5.08 -15.82 -5.89
CA GLN A 179 6.39 -16.48 -5.93
C GLN A 179 7.50 -15.46 -5.69
N GLN A 180 7.35 -14.26 -6.25
CA GLN A 180 8.26 -13.13 -6.03
C GLN A 180 7.89 -12.25 -4.83
N TRP A 181 6.81 -12.60 -4.10
CA TRP A 181 6.33 -11.84 -2.95
C TRP A 181 6.08 -10.36 -3.30
N THR A 182 5.40 -10.14 -4.42
CA THR A 182 5.05 -8.78 -4.87
C THR A 182 3.58 -8.66 -5.25
N LEU A 183 3.05 -7.46 -5.10
CA LEU A 183 1.74 -7.05 -5.58
C LEU A 183 1.88 -5.75 -6.35
N THR A 184 1.47 -5.72 -7.61
CA THR A 184 1.41 -4.49 -8.41
C THR A 184 -0.04 -4.11 -8.69
N LEU A 185 -0.38 -2.85 -8.47
CA LEU A 185 -1.69 -2.26 -8.74
C LEU A 185 -1.54 -1.05 -9.66
N GLY A 186 -2.37 -0.96 -10.69
CA GLY A 186 -2.48 0.18 -11.60
C GLY A 186 -3.79 0.93 -11.39
N PHE A 187 -3.73 2.23 -11.65
CA PHE A 187 -4.84 3.17 -11.48
C PHE A 187 -4.78 4.19 -12.61
N ASP A 188 -5.92 4.68 -13.08
CA ASP A 188 -5.94 5.69 -14.16
C ASP A 188 -5.49 7.07 -13.67
N SER A 189 -5.70 7.37 -12.39
CA SER A 189 -5.44 8.68 -11.80
C SER A 189 -4.01 8.87 -11.31
N THR A 190 -3.18 7.81 -11.30
CA THR A 190 -1.87 7.86 -10.67
C THR A 190 -0.92 6.76 -11.17
N TYR A 191 0.39 6.93 -10.96
CA TYR A 191 1.37 5.92 -11.36
C TYR A 191 1.11 4.55 -10.71
N PRO A 192 1.32 3.42 -11.40
CA PRO A 192 1.21 2.11 -10.77
C PRO A 192 2.06 2.00 -9.50
N VAL A 193 1.56 1.26 -8.51
CA VAL A 193 2.23 0.99 -7.24
C VAL A 193 2.62 -0.48 -7.17
N ARG A 194 3.80 -0.74 -6.63
CA ARG A 194 4.25 -2.09 -6.30
C ARG A 194 4.60 -2.16 -4.84
N PHE A 195 4.02 -3.16 -4.20
CA PHE A 195 4.33 -3.61 -2.86
C PHE A 195 5.17 -4.88 -2.92
N SER A 196 6.21 -4.98 -2.11
CA SER A 196 7.04 -6.19 -2.03
C SER A 196 7.42 -6.52 -0.59
N GLY A 197 7.61 -7.80 -0.30
CA GLY A 197 8.06 -8.28 0.99
C GLY A 197 7.13 -9.33 1.60
N ALA A 198 7.42 -9.71 2.85
CA ALA A 198 6.76 -10.83 3.51
C ALA A 198 5.23 -10.70 3.57
N ALA A 199 4.68 -9.50 3.72
CA ALA A 199 3.23 -9.29 3.79
C ALA A 199 2.52 -9.29 2.42
N ALA A 200 3.26 -9.34 1.29
CA ALA A 200 2.67 -9.22 -0.05
C ALA A 200 1.61 -10.30 -0.38
N PRO A 201 1.72 -11.57 0.05
CA PRO A 201 0.65 -12.55 -0.14
C PRO A 201 -0.66 -12.16 0.55
N ALA A 202 -0.59 -11.56 1.75
CA ALA A 202 -1.77 -11.10 2.47
C ALA A 202 -2.41 -9.91 1.76
N LEU A 203 -1.61 -8.92 1.36
CA LEU A 203 -2.11 -7.80 0.57
C LEU A 203 -2.73 -8.27 -0.76
N SER A 204 -2.12 -9.27 -1.41
CA SER A 204 -2.62 -9.84 -2.67
C SER A 204 -3.99 -10.47 -2.48
N LEU A 205 -4.19 -11.27 -1.43
CA LEU A 205 -5.48 -11.88 -1.10
C LEU A 205 -6.56 -10.82 -0.85
N TRP A 206 -6.29 -9.85 0.02
CA TRP A 206 -7.29 -8.85 0.39
C TRP A 206 -7.58 -7.87 -0.76
N SER A 207 -6.57 -7.51 -1.55
CA SER A 207 -6.77 -6.71 -2.76
C SER A 207 -7.58 -7.48 -3.79
N ALA A 208 -7.36 -8.79 -3.95
CA ALA A 208 -8.19 -9.60 -4.83
C ALA A 208 -9.65 -9.66 -4.36
N TYR A 209 -9.87 -9.84 -3.05
CA TYR A 209 -11.20 -9.86 -2.47
C TYR A 209 -11.95 -8.54 -2.72
N GLY A 210 -11.26 -7.40 -2.59
CA GLY A 210 -11.84 -6.08 -2.85
C GLY A 210 -11.99 -5.72 -4.33
N VAL A 211 -11.05 -6.11 -5.20
CA VAL A 211 -11.03 -5.77 -6.63
C VAL A 211 -11.89 -6.72 -7.47
N LEU A 212 -11.86 -8.01 -7.18
CA LEU A 212 -12.54 -9.05 -7.97
C LEU A 212 -13.87 -9.51 -7.37
N GLY A 213 -14.18 -9.11 -6.13
CA GLY A 213 -15.35 -9.60 -5.40
C GLY A 213 -15.33 -11.13 -5.34
N ASP A 214 -16.49 -11.76 -5.53
CA ASP A 214 -16.65 -13.23 -5.48
C ASP A 214 -15.77 -14.00 -6.49
N GLY A 215 -15.30 -13.33 -7.55
CA GLY A 215 -14.43 -13.93 -8.57
C GLY A 215 -13.02 -14.25 -8.09
N TRP A 216 -12.59 -13.76 -6.93
CA TRP A 216 -11.21 -13.88 -6.45
C TRP A 216 -10.72 -15.33 -6.33
N VAL A 217 -11.61 -16.27 -5.97
CA VAL A 217 -11.26 -17.69 -5.77
C VAL A 217 -10.80 -18.35 -7.08
N GLY A 218 -11.31 -17.86 -8.21
CA GLY A 218 -10.98 -18.38 -9.53
C GLY A 218 -9.72 -17.78 -10.16
N ASP A 219 -9.08 -16.78 -9.53
CA ASP A 219 -7.89 -16.15 -10.08
C ASP A 219 -6.68 -17.10 -10.01
N PRO A 220 -6.11 -17.52 -11.16
CA PRO A 220 -4.99 -18.47 -11.18
C PRO A 220 -3.75 -17.94 -10.46
N ARG A 221 -3.59 -16.62 -10.32
CA ARG A 221 -2.45 -16.00 -9.64
C ARG A 221 -2.52 -16.15 -8.12
N LEU A 222 -3.69 -16.48 -7.59
CA LEU A 222 -3.91 -16.76 -6.16
C LEU A 222 -3.96 -18.25 -5.84
N ALA A 223 -3.78 -19.12 -6.84
CA ALA A 223 -3.91 -20.57 -6.68
C ALA A 223 -3.07 -21.13 -5.52
N LEU A 224 -1.87 -20.58 -5.27
CA LEU A 224 -0.98 -21.02 -4.18
C LEU A 224 -1.53 -20.72 -2.76
N LEU A 225 -2.45 -19.75 -2.62
CA LEU A 225 -3.11 -19.47 -1.34
C LEU A 225 -4.37 -20.32 -1.14
N VAL A 226 -4.96 -20.73 -2.26
CA VAL A 226 -6.26 -21.42 -2.34
C VAL A 226 -6.09 -22.93 -2.36
N SER A 227 -4.95 -23.44 -2.82
CA SER A 227 -4.60 -24.87 -2.87
C SER A 227 -4.50 -25.51 -1.50
#